data_AF-A0A536SSK7-F1
#
_entry.id   AF-A0A536SSK7-F1
#
_cell.length_a   1.000
_cell.length_b   1.000
_cell.length_c   1.000
_cell.angle_alpha   90.00
_cell.angle_beta   90.00
_cell.angle_gamma   90.00
#
_symmetry.space_group_name_H-M   'P 1'
#
loop_
_entity.id
_entity.type
_entity.pdbx_description
1 polymer ?
#
loop_
_entity_poly.entity_id
_entity_poly.type
_entity_poly.pdbx_seq_one_letter_code
_entity_poly.pdbx_strand_id
1 'polypeptide(L)'
;MRAADLLQIYRDALANDSAYASARATRDAGLESLPQGLAQILPTVNATAFTQYNNIDISFRGAAPDSQRQGNSNGFAVTLTQ
;
A
#
# COMPACT_ATOMS: atom_id res chain seq x y z
N MET A 1 -62.10 -2.98 0.65
CA MET A 1 -61.09 -4.04 0.92
C MET A 1 -59.88 -4.02 -0.03
N ARG A 2 -59.90 -3.36 -1.21
CA ARG A 2 -58.77 -3.40 -2.18
C ARG A 2 -57.55 -2.52 -1.87
N ALA A 3 -57.68 -1.49 -1.02
CA ALA A 3 -56.59 -0.55 -0.74
C ALA A 3 -55.56 -1.08 0.26
N ALA A 4 -55.96 -1.97 1.17
CA ALA A 4 -55.05 -2.59 2.14
C ALA A 4 -54.07 -3.54 1.44
N ASP A 5 -54.53 -4.31 0.45
CA ASP A 5 -53.70 -5.24 -0.33
C ASP A 5 -52.64 -4.51 -1.16
N LEU A 6 -52.98 -3.40 -1.83
CA LEU A 6 -52.00 -2.64 -2.63
C LEU A 6 -50.88 -2.05 -1.76
N LEU A 7 -51.23 -1.58 -0.57
CA LEU A 7 -50.28 -1.02 0.39
C LEU A 7 -49.39 -2.10 1.00
N GLN A 8 -49.91 -3.32 1.13
CA GLN A 8 -49.16 -4.48 1.59
C GLN A 8 -48.21 -5.00 0.49
N ILE A 9 -48.70 -5.14 -0.75
CA ILE A 9 -47.89 -5.51 -1.92
C ILE A 9 -46.77 -4.50 -2.17
N TYR A 10 -47.04 -3.21 -1.99
CA TYR A 10 -46.01 -2.16 -2.11
C TYR A 10 -44.92 -2.28 -1.03
N ARG A 11 -45.29 -2.59 0.22
CA ARG A 11 -44.32 -2.80 1.30
C ARG A 11 -43.49 -4.06 1.09
N ASP A 12 -44.12 -5.14 0.62
CA ASP A 12 -43.44 -6.40 0.31
C ASP A 12 -42.48 -6.23 -0.87
N ALA A 13 -42.88 -5.47 -1.90
CA ALA A 13 -42.02 -5.15 -3.04
C ALA A 13 -40.84 -4.25 -2.66
N LEU A 14 -41.05 -3.28 -1.75
CA LEU A 14 -39.97 -2.42 -1.22
C LEU A 14 -38.98 -3.22 -0.36
N ALA A 15 -39.47 -4.18 0.43
CA ALA A 15 -38.65 -5.05 1.26
C ALA A 15 -37.85 -6.09 0.45
N ASN A 16 -38.38 -6.52 -0.71
CA ASN A 16 -37.75 -7.47 -1.63
C ASN A 16 -37.21 -6.79 -2.91
N ASP A 17 -36.93 -5.48 -2.88
CA ASP A 17 -36.41 -4.77 -4.04
C ASP A 17 -34.98 -5.23 -4.33
N SER A 18 -34.89 -6.25 -5.20
CA SER A 18 -33.64 -6.84 -5.65
C SER A 18 -32.79 -5.86 -6.44
N ALA A 19 -33.38 -4.82 -7.05
CA ALA A 19 -32.65 -3.76 -7.73
C ALA A 19 -31.98 -2.82 -6.73
N TYR A 20 -32.66 -2.47 -5.62
CA TYR A 20 -32.04 -1.70 -4.54
C TYR A 20 -30.93 -2.48 -3.82
N ALA A 21 -31.18 -3.76 -3.51
CA ALA A 21 -30.18 -4.63 -2.90
C ALA A 21 -28.96 -4.83 -3.82
N SER A 22 -29.19 -5.02 -5.13
CA SER A 22 -28.15 -5.11 -6.16
C SER A 22 -27.37 -3.81 -6.32
N ALA A 23 -28.04 -2.66 -6.33
CA ALA A 23 -27.40 -1.35 -6.37
C ALA A 23 -26.55 -1.09 -5.11
N ARG A 24 -27.04 -1.52 -3.93
CA ARG A 24 -26.28 -1.42 -2.67
C ARG A 24 -25.05 -2.33 -2.68
N ALA A 25 -25.20 -3.58 -3.11
CA ALA A 25 -24.08 -4.51 -3.24
C ALA A 25 -23.05 -4.03 -4.28
N THR A 26 -23.51 -3.44 -5.39
CA THR A 26 -22.63 -2.84 -6.42
C THR A 26 -21.88 -1.61 -5.88
N ARG A 27 -22.56 -0.77 -5.08
CA ARG A 27 -21.94 0.36 -4.36
C ARG A 27 -20.89 -0.13 -3.38
N ASP A 28 -21.21 -1.14 -2.57
CA ASP A 28 -20.31 -1.68 -1.55
C ASP A 28 -19.08 -2.34 -2.21
N ALA A 29 -19.26 -3.11 -3.29
CA ALA A 29 -18.18 -3.68 -4.09
C ALA A 29 -17.32 -2.60 -4.79
N GLY A 30 -17.93 -1.49 -5.22
CA GLY A 30 -17.23 -0.34 -5.78
C GLY A 30 -16.37 0.40 -4.74
N LEU A 31 -16.83 0.47 -3.49
CA LEU A 31 -16.07 1.02 -2.37
C LEU A 31 -14.86 0.15 -1.98
N GLU A 32 -14.95 -1.18 -2.12
CA GLU A 32 -13.81 -2.10 -1.91
C GLU A 32 -12.85 -2.21 -3.10
N SER A 33 -13.32 -1.94 -4.32
CA SER A 33 -12.48 -1.89 -5.52
C SER A 33 -11.68 -0.58 -5.62
N LEU A 34 -12.16 0.48 -4.98
CA LEU A 34 -11.51 1.79 -4.89
C LEU A 34 -10.11 1.74 -4.22
N PRO A 35 -9.90 1.10 -3.05
CA PRO A 35 -8.59 1.06 -2.40
C PRO A 35 -7.56 0.22 -3.19
N GLN A 36 -7.99 -0.83 -3.90
CA GLN A 36 -7.08 -1.66 -4.71
C GLN A 36 -6.66 -0.97 -6.01
N GLY A 37 -7.56 -0.21 -6.64
CA GLY A 37 -7.26 0.60 -7.83
C GLY A 37 -6.46 1.88 -7.53
N LEU A 38 -6.71 2.52 -6.38
CA LEU A 38 -5.97 3.72 -5.97
C LEU A 38 -4.54 3.40 -5.48
N ALA A 39 -4.29 2.21 -4.92
CA ALA A 39 -2.92 1.81 -4.55
C ALA A 39 -1.96 1.78 -5.75
N GLN A 40 -2.46 1.63 -6.98
CA GLN A 40 -1.66 1.67 -8.21
C GLN A 40 -1.42 3.08 -8.78
N ILE A 41 -2.01 4.14 -8.19
CA ILE A 41 -1.92 5.53 -8.71
C ILE A 41 -1.42 6.50 -7.63
N LEU A 42 -1.11 6.02 -6.43
CA LEU A 42 -0.60 6.86 -5.35
C LEU A 42 0.93 6.88 -5.38
N PRO A 43 1.56 8.08 -5.39
CA PRO A 43 3.00 8.19 -5.33
C PRO A 43 3.54 7.49 -4.09
N THR A 44 4.58 6.66 -4.25
CA THR A 44 5.21 6.00 -3.10
C THR A 44 6.44 6.79 -2.65
N VAL A 45 6.51 7.07 -1.35
CA VAL A 45 7.66 7.71 -0.71
C VAL A 45 8.40 6.65 0.10
N ASN A 46 9.67 6.42 -0.23
CA ASN A 46 10.53 5.48 0.47
C ASN A 46 11.75 6.21 1.02
N ALA A 47 12.16 5.88 2.24
CA ALA A 47 13.36 6.40 2.87
C ALA A 47 14.23 5.24 3.36
N THR A 48 15.53 5.30 3.07
CA THR A 48 16.51 4.32 3.53
C THR A 48 17.69 5.04 4.16
N ALA A 49 18.28 4.42 5.19
CA ALA A 49 19.50 4.92 5.82
C ALA A 49 20.35 3.72 6.23
N PHE A 50 21.68 3.89 6.19
CA PHE A 50 22.62 2.87 6.60
C PHE A 50 23.85 3.48 7.27
N THR A 51 24.49 2.67 8.11
CA THR A 51 25.84 2.89 8.63
C THR A 51 26.60 1.58 8.50
N GLN A 52 27.84 1.67 8.05
CA GLN A 52 28.70 0.53 7.80
C GLN A 52 30.09 0.87 8.30
N TYR A 53 30.57 0.09 9.28
CA TYR A 53 31.94 0.19 9.73
C TYR A 53 32.84 -0.65 8.82
N ASN A 54 33.87 -0.01 8.27
CA ASN A 54 34.83 -0.63 7.36
C ASN A 54 36.20 -0.71 8.02
N ASN A 55 36.76 -1.93 8.07
CA ASN A 55 38.16 -2.14 8.38
C ASN A 55 38.85 -2.73 7.14
N ILE A 56 39.91 -2.10 6.68
CA ILE A 56 40.69 -2.52 5.53
C ILE A 56 42.13 -2.76 5.98
N ASP A 57 42.54 -4.01 5.92
CA ASP A 57 43.91 -4.42 6.21
C ASP A 57 44.68 -4.58 4.88
N ILE A 58 45.74 -3.80 4.71
CA ILE A 58 46.56 -3.78 3.49
C ILE A 58 47.92 -4.38 3.82
N SER A 59 48.21 -5.56 3.28
CA SER A 59 49.50 -6.23 3.45
C SER A 59 50.36 -6.17 2.19
N PHE A 60 51.65 -5.86 2.32
CA PHE A 60 52.53 -5.67 1.15
C PHE A 60 53.54 -6.81 0.92
N ARG A 61 53.37 -7.98 1.55
CA ARG A 61 54.26 -9.15 1.43
C ARG A 61 55.76 -8.79 1.57
N GLY A 62 56.08 -7.88 2.50
CA GLY A 62 57.45 -7.44 2.77
C GLY A 62 57.97 -6.31 1.85
N ALA A 63 57.19 -5.84 0.88
CA ALA A 63 57.59 -4.71 0.03
C ALA A 63 57.41 -3.33 0.71
N ALA A 64 56.57 -3.25 1.74
CA ALA A 64 56.33 -2.06 2.57
C ALA A 64 55.69 -2.47 3.91
N PRO A 65 55.63 -1.58 4.92
CA PRO A 65 54.90 -1.82 6.15
C PRO A 65 53.39 -2.02 5.89
N ASP A 66 52.79 -2.97 6.58
CA ASP A 66 51.34 -3.20 6.52
C ASP A 66 50.58 -1.96 7.01
N SER A 67 49.43 -1.69 6.40
CA SER A 67 48.63 -0.49 6.67
C SER A 67 47.19 -0.87 6.95
N GLN A 68 46.65 -0.35 8.05
CA GLN A 68 45.26 -0.55 8.42
C GLN A 68 44.48 0.75 8.22
N ARG A 69 43.35 0.68 7.53
CA ARG A 69 42.44 1.81 7.32
C ARG A 69 41.07 1.47 7.87
N GLN A 70 40.66 2.22 8.88
CA GLN A 70 39.34 2.10 9.48
C GLN A 70 38.51 3.34 9.13
N GLY A 71 37.22 3.15 8.89
CA GLY A 71 36.31 4.25 8.62
C GLY A 71 34.85 3.83 8.71
N ASN A 72 33.98 4.74 9.13
CA ASN A 72 32.54 4.55 9.07
C ASN A 72 32.00 5.20 7.80
N SER A 73 31.25 4.44 7.01
CA SER A 73 30.49 4.93 5.88
C SER A 73 29.02 4.93 6.23
N ASN A 74 28.36 6.07 6.11
CA ASN A 74 26.92 6.18 6.31
C ASN A 74 26.30 6.93 5.13
N GLY A 75 24.99 6.76 4.99
CA GLY A 75 24.23 7.40 3.93
C GLY A 75 22.75 7.30 4.20
N PHE A 76 22.01 8.22 3.59
CA PHE A 76 20.56 8.20 3.56
C PHE A 76 20.07 8.53 2.15
N ALA A 77 18.92 7.99 1.77
CA ALA A 77 18.28 8.26 0.50
C ALA A 77 16.77 8.36 0.69
N VAL A 78 16.16 9.26 -0.08
CA VAL A 78 14.71 9.42 -0.16
C VAL A 78 14.31 9.30 -1.62
N THR A 79 13.30 8.49 -1.91
CA THR A 79 12.83 8.24 -3.27
C THR A 79 11.32 8.45 -3.34
N LEU A 80 10.91 9.21 -4.36
CA LEU A 80 9.51 9.40 -4.75
C LEU A 80 9.30 8.71 -6.10
N THR A 81 8.29 7.85 -6.20
CA THR A 81 7.89 7.21 -7.48
C THR A 81 6.44 7.53 -7.79
N GLN A 82 6.14 7.81 -9.07
CA GLN A 82 4.81 8.13 -9.62
C GLN A 82 4.31 6.99 -10.50
#